data_AF-A0A849XYX0-F1
#
_entry.id   AF-A0A849XYX0-F1
#
_cell.length_a   1.000
_cell.length_b   1.000
_cell.length_c   1.000
_cell.angle_alpha   90.00
_cell.angle_beta   90.00
_cell.angle_gamma   90.00
#
_symmetry.space_group_name_H-M   'P 1'
#
loop_
_entity.id
_entity.type
_entity.pdbx_description
1 polymer ?
#
loop_
_entity_poly.entity_id
_entity_poly.type
_entity_poly.pdbx_seq_one_letter_code
_entity_poly.pdbx_strand_id
1 'polypeptide(L)'
;MERLDADIKTIARSIIQGNEKRKKRIRTGRASAFDEKAAAIVEDALRASCGNIEGIQARRQMQDKIYKSIVYNTPYEYIADAVCGRRQFYEYRTEFITLVAQAMDMLPERIEK
;
A
#
# COMPACT_ATOMS: atom_id res chain seq x y z
N MET A 1 14.92 -1.21 -9.51
CA MET A 1 14.28 -1.31 -8.18
C MET A 1 14.90 -2.53 -7.52
N GLU A 2 15.64 -2.34 -6.42
CA GLU A 2 16.18 -3.48 -5.67
C GLU A 2 15.04 -4.39 -5.22
N ARG A 3 15.28 -5.70 -5.23
CA ARG A 3 14.25 -6.68 -4.91
C ARG A 3 14.00 -6.61 -3.39
N LEU A 4 12.82 -6.13 -2.99
CA LEU A 4 12.41 -6.13 -1.59
C LEU A 4 12.53 -7.55 -1.02
N ASP A 5 13.12 -7.66 0.17
CA ASP A 5 13.22 -8.92 0.89
C ASP A 5 11.82 -9.56 1.04
N ALA A 6 11.76 -10.89 0.90
CA ALA A 6 10.50 -11.62 0.90
C ALA A 6 9.74 -11.48 2.23
N ASP A 7 10.47 -11.41 3.34
CA ASP A 7 9.90 -11.26 4.68
C ASP A 7 9.39 -9.83 4.88
N ILE A 8 10.18 -8.82 4.50
CA ILE A 8 9.74 -7.41 4.54
C ILE A 8 8.46 -7.21 3.72
N LYS A 9 8.41 -7.79 2.51
CA LYS A 9 7.22 -7.72 1.65
C LYS A 9 6.00 -8.35 2.31
N THR A 10 6.20 -9.46 3.03
CA THR A 10 5.14 -10.18 3.73
C THR A 10 4.60 -9.34 4.89
N ILE A 11 5.48 -8.79 5.72
CA ILE A 11 5.11 -7.96 6.87
C ILE A 11 4.37 -6.69 6.40
N ALA A 12 4.89 -5.97 5.40
CA ALA A 12 4.24 -4.78 4.86
C ALA A 12 2.85 -5.09 4.25
N ARG A 13 2.69 -6.25 3.60
CA ARG A 13 1.38 -6.72 3.13
C ARG A 13 0.41 -6.98 4.28
N SER A 14 0.86 -7.66 5.34
CA SER A 14 0.03 -7.94 6.52
C SER A 14 -0.43 -6.66 7.21
N ILE A 15 0.43 -5.63 7.25
CA ILE A 15 0.04 -4.30 7.71
C ILE A 15 -1.11 -3.78 6.85
N ILE A 16 -0.97 -3.72 5.51
CA ILE A 16 -2.02 -3.21 4.61
C ILE A 16 -3.32 -4.00 4.78
N GLN A 17 -3.26 -5.33 4.83
CA GLN A 17 -4.43 -6.21 5.01
C GLN A 17 -5.16 -5.97 6.35
N GLY A 18 -4.43 -5.64 7.42
CA GLY A 18 -5.00 -5.32 8.73
C GLY A 18 -5.67 -3.94 8.81
N ASN A 19 -5.57 -3.10 7.77
CA ASN A 19 -5.92 -1.69 7.84
C ASN A 19 -7.41 -1.42 8.07
N GLU A 20 -8.32 -2.20 7.49
CA GLU A 20 -9.76 -2.05 7.74
C GLU A 20 -10.14 -2.33 9.20
N LYS A 21 -9.50 -3.33 9.82
CA LYS A 21 -9.67 -3.61 11.26
C LYS A 21 -9.12 -2.47 12.11
N ARG A 22 -7.99 -1.86 11.70
CA ARG A 22 -7.39 -0.68 12.37
C ARG A 22 -8.29 0.55 12.29
N LYS A 23 -8.79 0.89 11.09
CA LYS A 23 -9.75 1.98 10.91
C LYS A 23 -11.00 1.80 11.77
N LYS A 24 -11.52 0.56 11.89
CA LYS A 24 -12.64 0.26 12.79
C LYS A 24 -12.28 0.56 14.26
N ARG A 25 -11.10 0.14 14.73
CA ARG A 25 -10.64 0.41 16.11
C ARG A 25 -10.52 1.91 16.38
N ILE A 26 -9.92 2.67 15.47
CA ILE A 26 -9.78 4.14 15.54
C ILE A 26 -11.17 4.80 15.68
N ARG A 27 -12.10 4.46 14.79
CA ARG A 27 -13.47 5.00 14.83
C ARG A 27 -14.21 4.69 16.13
N THR A 28 -13.90 3.55 16.78
CA THR A 28 -14.53 3.15 18.05
C THR A 28 -13.79 3.62 19.29
N GLY A 29 -12.70 4.39 19.16
CA GLY A 29 -11.88 4.84 20.30
C GLY A 29 -11.12 3.70 21.01
N ARG A 30 -10.83 2.60 20.29
CA ARG A 30 -10.12 1.41 20.82
C ARG A 30 -8.79 1.16 20.12
N ALA A 31 -8.25 2.18 19.46
CA ALA A 31 -6.97 2.08 18.76
C ALA A 31 -5.80 2.13 19.74
N SER A 32 -4.79 1.32 19.46
CA SER A 32 -3.46 1.50 20.04
C SER A 32 -2.69 2.58 19.28
N ALA A 33 -1.58 3.08 19.87
CA ALA A 33 -0.67 3.99 19.18
C ALA A 33 -0.12 3.39 17.87
N PHE A 34 0.10 2.06 17.84
CA PHE A 34 0.47 1.36 16.63
C PHE A 34 -0.64 1.40 15.57
N ASP A 35 -1.90 1.22 15.97
CA ASP A 35 -3.03 1.26 15.03
C ASP A 35 -3.12 2.61 14.32
N GLU A 36 -2.93 3.70 15.07
CA GLU A 36 -2.92 5.07 14.55
C GLU A 36 -1.75 5.31 13.60
N LYS A 37 -0.51 5.02 14.04
CA LYS A 37 0.70 5.14 13.20
C LYS A 37 0.54 4.33 11.92
N ALA A 38 0.11 3.08 12.02
CA ALA A 38 -0.03 2.19 10.87
C ALA A 38 -1.16 2.61 9.92
N ALA A 39 -2.25 3.19 10.44
CA ALA A 39 -3.33 3.69 9.59
C ALA A 39 -2.89 4.91 8.79
N ALA A 40 -2.21 5.86 9.45
CA ALA A 40 -1.63 7.04 8.80
C ALA A 40 -0.63 6.65 7.72
N ILE A 41 0.35 5.78 8.04
CA ILE A 41 1.34 5.30 7.07
C ILE A 41 0.70 4.65 5.84
N VAL A 42 -0.29 3.78 6.04
CA VAL A 42 -0.97 3.12 4.91
C VAL A 42 -1.72 4.13 4.05
N GLU A 43 -2.36 5.14 4.66
CA GLU A 43 -3.05 6.19 3.92
C GLU A 43 -2.08 7.09 3.14
N ASP A 44 -0.99 7.54 3.77
CA ASP A 44 0.01 8.41 3.15
C ASP A 44 0.77 7.69 2.03
N ALA A 45 1.20 6.44 2.26
CA ALA A 45 1.82 5.62 1.24
C ALA A 45 0.89 5.37 0.05
N LEU A 46 -0.41 5.21 0.29
CA LEU A 46 -1.38 5.03 -0.79
C LEU A 46 -1.50 6.31 -1.62
N ARG A 47 -1.60 7.47 -0.96
CA ARG A 47 -1.67 8.79 -1.60
C ARG A 47 -0.42 9.12 -2.42
N ALA A 48 0.74 8.67 -1.97
CA ALA A 48 2.03 8.84 -2.65
C ALA A 48 2.24 7.90 -3.86
N SER A 49 1.45 6.82 -3.98
CA SER A 49 1.55 5.87 -5.10
C SER A 49 0.86 6.36 -6.38
N CYS A 50 1.14 5.71 -7.51
CA CYS A 50 0.52 6.00 -8.81
C CYS A 50 0.76 7.43 -9.33
N GLY A 51 1.91 8.02 -9.01
CA GLY A 51 2.21 9.44 -9.27
C GLY A 51 2.22 9.85 -10.75
N ASN A 52 2.43 8.89 -11.65
CA ASN A 52 2.42 9.07 -13.10
C ASN A 52 1.00 9.22 -13.71
N ILE A 53 -0.08 8.97 -12.95
CA ILE A 53 -1.45 9.22 -13.42
C ILE A 53 -1.78 10.68 -13.18
N GLU A 54 -1.82 11.52 -14.23
CA GLU A 54 -2.04 12.97 -14.10
C GLU A 54 -3.40 13.33 -13.48
N GLY A 55 -4.47 12.66 -13.92
CA GLY A 55 -5.83 12.92 -13.44
C GLY A 55 -6.03 12.51 -11.98
N ILE A 56 -6.27 13.46 -11.08
CA ILE A 56 -6.43 13.23 -9.63
C ILE A 56 -7.52 12.18 -9.34
N GLN A 57 -8.67 12.26 -10.04
CA GLN A 57 -9.76 11.30 -9.85
C GLN A 57 -9.37 9.89 -10.33
N ALA A 58 -8.77 9.78 -11.51
CA ALA A 58 -8.29 8.51 -12.06
C ALA A 58 -7.19 7.89 -11.16
N ARG A 59 -6.30 8.73 -10.62
CA ARG A 59 -5.26 8.31 -9.66
C ARG A 59 -5.87 7.74 -8.40
N ARG A 60 -6.84 8.43 -7.79
CA ARG A 60 -7.56 7.94 -6.60
C ARG A 60 -8.30 6.63 -6.86
N GLN A 61 -8.95 6.50 -8.01
CA GLN A 61 -9.60 5.24 -8.40
C GLN A 61 -8.59 4.09 -8.55
N MET A 62 -7.42 4.35 -9.14
CA MET A 62 -6.36 3.35 -9.25
C MET A 62 -5.80 2.96 -7.88
N GLN A 63 -5.53 3.94 -7.02
CA GLN A 63 -5.10 3.74 -5.64
C GLN A 63 -6.09 2.83 -4.87
N ASP A 64 -7.40 3.10 -4.94
CA ASP A 64 -8.42 2.25 -4.29
C ASP A 64 -8.38 0.80 -4.82
N LYS A 65 -8.21 0.61 -6.13
CA LYS A 65 -8.08 -0.72 -6.74
C LYS A 65 -6.83 -1.45 -6.26
N ILE A 66 -5.70 -0.77 -6.16
CA ILE A 66 -4.45 -1.32 -5.65
C ILE A 66 -4.60 -1.72 -4.17
N TYR A 67 -5.20 -0.85 -3.36
CA TYR A 67 -5.48 -1.13 -1.96
C TYR A 67 -6.35 -2.38 -1.80
N LYS A 68 -7.49 -2.46 -2.50
CA LYS A 68 -8.40 -3.62 -2.50
C LYS A 68 -7.72 -4.91 -2.96
N SER A 69 -6.89 -4.84 -4.01
CA SER A 69 -6.12 -5.99 -4.49
C SER A 69 -5.18 -6.58 -3.43
N ILE A 70 -4.60 -5.76 -2.57
CA ILE A 70 -3.76 -6.25 -1.47
C ILE A 70 -4.62 -6.77 -0.31
N VAL A 71 -5.63 -6.01 0.11
CA VAL A 71 -6.50 -6.35 1.24
C VAL A 71 -7.22 -7.68 1.02
N TYR A 72 -7.79 -7.89 -0.18
CA TYR A 72 -8.58 -9.08 -0.51
C TYR A 72 -7.81 -10.13 -1.32
N ASN A 73 -6.51 -9.91 -1.55
CA ASN A 73 -5.68 -10.74 -2.42
C ASN A 73 -6.26 -10.93 -3.83
N THR A 74 -7.02 -9.95 -4.34
CA THR A 74 -7.63 -9.99 -5.67
C THR A 74 -6.55 -9.76 -6.74
N PRO A 75 -6.32 -10.69 -7.67
CA PRO A 75 -5.36 -10.49 -8.76
C PRO A 75 -5.95 -9.54 -9.83
N TYR A 76 -5.07 -9.02 -10.70
CA TYR A 76 -5.42 -8.00 -11.70
C TYR A 76 -6.61 -8.40 -12.57
N GLU A 77 -6.70 -9.68 -12.92
CA GLU A 77 -7.69 -10.25 -13.82
C GLU A 77 -9.14 -10.11 -13.30
N TYR A 78 -9.33 -9.88 -11.99
CA TYR A 78 -10.64 -9.62 -11.38
C TYR A 78 -10.85 -8.16 -10.97
N ILE A 79 -9.94 -7.25 -11.34
CA ILE A 79 -10.08 -5.82 -11.09
C ILE A 79 -10.75 -5.19 -12.32
N ALA A 80 -12.05 -4.93 -12.22
CA ALA A 80 -12.77 -4.18 -13.24
C ALA A 80 -12.25 -2.74 -13.37
N ASP A 81 -12.29 -2.19 -14.58
CA ASP A 81 -11.99 -0.78 -14.90
C ASP A 81 -10.61 -0.30 -14.42
N ALA A 82 -9.60 -1.18 -14.45
CA ALA A 82 -8.24 -0.76 -14.21
C ALA A 82 -7.77 0.17 -15.34
N VAL A 83 -7.53 1.45 -15.05
CA VAL A 83 -6.98 2.44 -16.00
C VAL A 83 -5.48 2.25 -16.30
N CYS A 84 -4.96 1.03 -16.16
CA CYS A 84 -3.58 0.68 -16.51
C CYS A 84 -3.47 -0.79 -16.90
N GLY A 85 -2.43 -1.14 -17.66
CA GLY A 85 -2.16 -2.52 -18.02
C GLY A 85 -1.64 -3.36 -16.85
N ARG A 86 -1.74 -4.69 -16.98
CA ARG A 86 -1.35 -5.67 -15.95
C ARG A 86 0.03 -5.42 -15.33
N ARG A 87 1.05 -5.15 -16.15
CA ARG A 87 2.41 -4.89 -15.67
C ARG A 87 2.46 -3.68 -14.73
N GLN A 88 1.93 -2.56 -15.20
CA GLN A 88 1.88 -1.31 -14.44
C GLN A 88 1.10 -1.47 -13.12
N PHE A 89 0.03 -2.25 -13.14
CA PHE A 89 -0.74 -2.56 -11.92
C PHE A 89 0.12 -3.23 -10.84
N TYR A 90 0.92 -4.23 -11.21
CA TYR A 90 1.81 -4.89 -10.24
C TYR A 90 3.02 -4.02 -9.86
N GLU A 91 3.44 -3.09 -10.72
CA GLU A 91 4.41 -2.05 -10.39
C GLU A 91 3.86 -1.12 -9.30
N TYR A 92 2.63 -0.58 -9.45
CA TYR A 92 1.97 0.20 -8.40
C TYR A 92 1.74 -0.59 -7.11
N ARG A 93 1.33 -1.87 -7.23
CA ARG A 93 1.15 -2.74 -6.07
C ARG A 93 2.47 -2.92 -5.30
N THR A 94 3.58 -3.04 -6.03
CA THR A 94 4.92 -3.19 -5.43
C THR A 94 5.41 -1.87 -4.85
N GLU A 95 5.22 -0.75 -5.56
CA GLU A 95 5.50 0.61 -5.09
C GLU A 95 4.79 0.87 -3.75
N PHE A 96 3.49 0.64 -3.68
CA PHE A 96 2.71 0.87 -2.47
C PHE A 96 3.19 0.01 -1.29
N ILE A 97 3.48 -1.29 -1.51
CA ILE A 97 4.05 -2.15 -0.46
C ILE A 97 5.42 -1.63 0.01
N THR A 98 6.24 -1.15 -0.92
CA THR A 98 7.57 -0.62 -0.63
C THR A 98 7.49 0.67 0.18
N LEU A 99 6.58 1.58 -0.17
CA LEU A 99 6.34 2.83 0.57
C LEU A 99 5.88 2.55 2.01
N VAL A 100 5.01 1.55 2.22
CA VAL A 100 4.61 1.12 3.58
C VAL A 100 5.80 0.53 4.34
N ALA A 101 6.62 -0.31 3.72
CA ALA A 101 7.80 -0.88 4.35
C ALA A 101 8.81 0.21 4.75
N GLN A 102 9.05 1.18 3.87
CA GLN A 102 9.95 2.31 4.11
C GLN A 102 9.47 3.16 5.29
N ALA A 103 8.20 3.55 5.30
CA ALA A 103 7.63 4.38 6.36
C ALA A 103 7.49 3.66 7.71
N MET A 104 7.60 2.33 7.70
CA MET A 104 7.68 1.49 8.89
C MET A 104 9.11 1.18 9.34
N ASP A 105 10.09 1.83 8.73
CA ASP A 105 11.52 1.66 9.05
C ASP A 105 11.99 0.20 8.86
N MET A 106 11.39 -0.52 7.91
CA MET A 106 11.70 -1.94 7.64
C MET A 106 12.80 -2.13 6.61
N LEU A 107 13.11 -1.11 5.82
CA LEU A 107 14.16 -1.18 4.81
C LEU A 107 15.52 -0.92 5.47
N PRO A 108 16.59 -1.62 5.04
CA PRO A 108 17.93 -1.31 5.53
C PRO A 108 18.27 0.15 5.20
N GLU A 109 18.99 0.81 6.10
CA GLU A 109 19.55 2.14 5.82
C GLU A 109 20.38 2.04 4.54
N ARG A 110 20.10 2.91 3.55
CA ARG A 110 20.98 3.04 2.40
C ARG A 110 22.31 3.54 2.91
N ILE A 111 23.29 2.64 3.01
CA ILE A 111 24.69 3.02 3.10
C ILE A 111 25.02 3.61 1.73
N GLU A 112 24.90 4.93 1.60
CA GLU A 112 25.46 5.66 0.46
C GLU A 112 26.96 5.35 0.42
N LYS A 113 27.41 4.73 -0.68
CA LYS A 113 28.83 4.56 -1.00
C LYS A 113 29.29 5.70 -1.89
#